data_AF-A0A9X4ATR4-F1
#
_entry.id   AF-A0A9X4ATR4-F1
#
_cell.length_a   1.000
_cell.length_b   1.000
_cell.length_c   1.000
_cell.angle_alpha   90.00
_cell.angle_beta   90.00
_cell.angle_gamma   90.00
#
_symmetry.space_group_name_H-M   'P 1'
#
loop_
_entity.id
_entity.type
_entity.pdbx_description
1 polymer ?
#
loop_
_entity_poly.entity_id
_entity_poly.type
_entity_poly.pdbx_seq_one_letter_code
_entity_poly.pdbx_strand_id
1 'polypeptide(L)'
;MRVWSSALALVPVASWLVAPNAFAAPRPQDAPVVTDPRAAVPARPTGYLELQEAGLTFAYHPSAHERVRAAIPAVLRARKTMSELLGREVLGAVEIRVAAVPEEVRSLGPMEDVPGYAPALAFSKQGLVVTSLGSHRSLEPTDLGVALPHALAHVALDEALDHKPAPLWLHEGFAAHVAGEASAIRAQSLLLATLQRRLHGIAALEGGLPADAPETSLAYAQAADLARFLTDKPHRAAFVGALERARSGEPFEQALAAAQEAPLAQIELAWRQDLARRYGFLPVFLAGIGVWTLGVLVLFARRVVERRRAAATPAPRNEPRPLAIEPAPLSPPRPRPRPAPAPLLIERIDNIDAEREREDIGKAFPPEAEVPKVEHDGDWYTLH
;
A
#
# COMPACT_ATOMS: atom_id res chain seq x y z
N MET A 1 35.86 40.21 -69.86
CA MET A 1 36.20 38.92 -69.21
C MET A 1 36.64 39.21 -67.78
N ARG A 2 35.75 38.97 -66.81
CA ARG A 2 36.06 38.98 -65.37
C ARG A 2 35.40 37.73 -64.80
N VAL A 3 36.19 36.73 -64.48
CA VAL A 3 35.72 35.52 -63.79
C VAL A 3 36.13 35.70 -62.33
N TRP A 4 35.13 35.79 -61.46
CA TRP A 4 35.32 35.72 -60.01
C TRP A 4 35.50 34.25 -59.64
N SER A 5 36.67 33.91 -59.08
CA SER A 5 36.92 32.60 -58.50
C SER A 5 36.45 32.61 -57.04
N SER A 6 35.27 32.04 -56.78
CA SER A 6 34.80 31.75 -55.43
C SER A 6 35.56 30.53 -54.89
N ALA A 7 36.41 30.73 -53.89
CA ALA A 7 37.02 29.65 -53.12
C ALA A 7 35.99 29.08 -52.13
N LEU A 8 35.56 27.83 -52.32
CA LEU A 8 34.80 27.09 -51.31
C LEU A 8 35.74 26.74 -50.15
N ALA A 9 35.53 27.36 -48.99
CA ALA A 9 36.12 26.90 -47.73
C ALA A 9 35.28 25.73 -47.21
N LEU A 10 35.80 24.51 -47.36
CA LEU A 10 35.29 23.33 -46.67
C LEU A 10 35.68 23.41 -45.20
N VAL A 11 34.71 23.73 -44.33
CA VAL A 11 34.85 23.60 -42.88
C VAL A 11 34.61 22.13 -42.54
N PRO A 12 35.58 21.41 -41.95
CA PRO A 12 35.35 20.04 -41.51
C PRO A 12 34.46 20.08 -40.25
N VAL A 13 33.25 19.53 -40.36
CA VAL A 13 32.41 19.22 -39.20
C VAL A 13 33.07 18.04 -38.50
N ALA A 14 33.87 18.31 -37.48
CA ALA A 14 34.37 17.29 -36.58
C ALA A 14 33.20 16.78 -35.73
N SER A 15 32.60 15.67 -36.14
CA SER A 15 31.68 14.90 -35.31
C SER A 15 32.46 14.34 -34.12
N TRP A 16 32.35 15.01 -32.98
CA TRP A 16 32.76 14.44 -31.70
C TRP A 16 31.83 13.28 -31.38
N LEU A 17 32.24 12.06 -31.74
CA LEU A 17 31.74 10.84 -31.13
C LEU A 17 32.17 10.88 -29.66
N VAL A 18 31.33 11.46 -28.82
CA VAL A 18 31.39 11.23 -27.38
C VAL A 18 31.10 9.74 -27.22
N ALA A 19 32.15 8.95 -27.00
CA ALA A 19 31.98 7.61 -26.50
C ALA A 19 31.09 7.71 -25.25
N PRO A 20 30.00 6.93 -25.12
CA PRO A 20 29.27 6.89 -23.88
C PRO A 20 30.23 6.37 -22.82
N ASN A 21 30.77 7.29 -22.01
CA ASN A 21 31.38 6.90 -20.75
C ASN A 21 30.30 6.11 -20.02
N ALA A 22 30.59 4.84 -19.76
CA ALA A 22 29.79 3.97 -18.93
C ALA A 22 29.83 4.51 -17.49
N PHE A 23 29.12 5.60 -17.23
CA PHE A 23 28.71 5.93 -15.88
C PHE A 23 27.83 4.76 -15.44
N ALA A 24 28.32 4.00 -14.46
CA ALA A 24 27.54 2.95 -13.84
C ALA A 24 26.21 3.56 -13.38
N ALA A 25 25.09 2.89 -13.65
CA ALA A 25 23.79 3.36 -13.18
C ALA A 25 23.86 3.56 -11.66
N PRO A 26 23.24 4.63 -11.13
CA PRO A 26 23.20 4.86 -9.69
C PRO A 26 22.58 3.64 -8.99
N ARG A 27 23.15 3.24 -7.86
CA ARG A 27 22.73 2.08 -7.08
C ARG A 27 21.98 2.51 -5.82
N PRO A 28 21.01 1.70 -5.36
CA PRO A 28 20.46 1.84 -4.01
C PRO A 28 21.59 1.85 -3.02
N GLN A 29 21.51 2.74 -2.05
CA GLN A 29 22.61 2.82 -1.09
C GLN A 29 22.61 1.65 -0.11
N ASP A 30 21.44 1.05 0.13
CA ASP A 30 21.26 -0.16 0.91
C ASP A 30 21.52 -1.44 0.10
N ALA A 31 21.73 -1.34 -1.22
CA ALA A 31 22.19 -2.44 -2.07
C ALA A 31 23.46 -2.06 -2.87
N PRO A 32 24.58 -1.76 -2.19
CA PRO A 32 25.77 -1.28 -2.87
C PRO A 32 26.44 -2.38 -3.70
N VAL A 33 27.07 -1.99 -4.81
CA VAL A 33 27.93 -2.91 -5.59
C VAL A 33 29.29 -2.96 -4.92
N VAL A 34 29.67 -4.15 -4.48
CA VAL A 34 31.02 -4.43 -3.99
C VAL A 34 31.98 -4.42 -5.19
N THR A 35 32.79 -3.37 -5.30
CA THR A 35 33.72 -3.16 -6.42
C THR A 35 35.06 -3.85 -6.24
N ASP A 36 35.47 -4.14 -4.98
CA ASP A 36 36.71 -4.86 -4.69
C ASP A 36 36.49 -6.39 -4.79
N PRO A 37 37.14 -7.08 -5.76
CA PRO A 37 37.06 -8.53 -5.90
C PRO A 37 37.69 -9.32 -4.74
N ARG A 38 38.45 -8.67 -3.84
CA ARG A 38 38.99 -9.28 -2.60
C ARG A 38 38.04 -9.21 -1.42
N ALA A 39 36.90 -8.54 -1.57
CA ALA A 39 35.89 -8.40 -0.54
C ALA A 39 35.14 -9.74 -0.37
N ALA A 40 35.84 -10.69 0.24
CA ALA A 40 35.27 -11.93 0.70
C ALA A 40 34.24 -11.61 1.77
N VAL A 41 33.13 -12.36 1.75
CA VAL A 41 32.17 -12.32 2.84
C VAL A 41 32.91 -12.69 4.14
N PRO A 42 32.91 -11.84 5.18
CA PRO A 42 33.57 -12.17 6.44
C PRO A 42 33.07 -13.51 6.99
N ALA A 43 33.92 -14.20 7.75
CA ALA A 43 33.45 -15.38 8.49
C ALA A 43 32.32 -14.98 9.44
N ARG A 44 31.39 -15.91 9.69
CA ARG A 44 30.32 -15.68 10.66
C ARG A 44 30.95 -15.46 12.05
N PRO A 45 30.47 -14.48 12.84
CA PRO A 45 30.97 -14.30 14.18
C PRO A 45 30.75 -15.55 15.04
N THR A 46 31.74 -15.88 15.87
CA THR A 46 31.63 -16.95 16.86
C THR A 46 30.48 -16.67 17.82
N GLY A 47 29.63 -17.68 18.07
CA GLY A 47 28.49 -17.58 18.97
C GLY A 47 27.16 -17.20 18.29
N TYR A 48 27.16 -16.90 17.00
CA TYR A 48 25.92 -16.75 16.24
C TYR A 48 25.22 -18.11 16.11
N LEU A 49 23.89 -18.09 16.24
CA LEU A 49 23.04 -19.23 15.97
C LEU A 49 22.76 -19.33 14.47
N GLU A 50 22.61 -20.55 13.98
CA GLU A 50 22.26 -20.83 12.60
C GLU A 50 20.90 -21.50 12.52
N LEU A 51 20.11 -21.08 11.54
CA LEU A 51 18.85 -21.71 11.16
C LEU A 51 18.76 -21.74 9.64
N GLN A 52 18.46 -22.90 9.08
CA GLN A 52 18.21 -23.03 7.65
C GLN A 52 16.73 -23.28 7.41
N GLU A 53 16.14 -22.53 6.49
CA GLU A 53 14.72 -22.65 6.14
C GLU A 53 14.55 -22.43 4.64
N ALA A 54 13.97 -23.42 3.95
CA ALA A 54 13.71 -23.38 2.51
C ALA A 54 14.92 -22.99 1.62
N GLY A 55 16.16 -23.31 2.04
CA GLY A 55 17.38 -22.95 1.31
C GLY A 55 17.95 -21.56 1.64
N LEU A 56 17.30 -20.81 2.52
CA LEU A 56 17.85 -19.58 3.12
C LEU A 56 18.60 -19.93 4.40
N THR A 57 19.75 -19.29 4.62
CA THR A 57 20.53 -19.46 5.85
C THR A 57 20.43 -18.22 6.71
N PHE A 58 19.90 -18.33 7.91
CA PHE A 58 19.85 -17.26 8.90
C PHE A 58 20.97 -17.48 9.92
N ALA A 59 21.93 -16.56 9.96
CA ALA A 59 22.99 -16.52 10.96
C ALA A 59 22.78 -15.30 11.86
N TYR A 60 22.54 -15.47 13.15
CA TYR A 60 22.10 -14.35 13.98
C TYR A 60 22.63 -14.42 15.41
N HIS A 61 22.81 -13.25 16.03
CA HIS A 61 23.17 -13.16 17.43
C HIS A 61 22.07 -13.80 18.31
N PRO A 62 22.38 -14.54 19.39
CA PRO A 62 21.37 -15.23 20.22
C PRO A 62 20.20 -14.36 20.70
N SER A 63 20.42 -13.06 20.95
CA SER A 63 19.36 -12.12 21.34
C SER A 63 18.33 -11.85 20.23
N ALA A 64 18.64 -12.14 18.97
CA ALA A 64 17.77 -11.94 17.82
C ALA A 64 16.81 -13.10 17.57
N HIS A 65 16.95 -14.20 18.32
CA HIS A 65 16.30 -15.48 18.05
C HIS A 65 14.80 -15.41 17.82
N GLU A 66 14.04 -14.84 18.76
CA GLU A 66 12.58 -14.73 18.65
C GLU A 66 12.16 -13.83 17.48
N ARG A 67 12.87 -12.72 17.26
CA ARG A 67 12.54 -11.75 16.19
C ARG A 67 12.86 -12.32 14.81
N VAL A 68 13.95 -13.07 14.67
CA VAL A 68 14.28 -13.78 13.43
C VAL A 68 13.23 -14.85 13.14
N ARG A 69 12.89 -15.71 14.11
CA ARG A 69 11.84 -16.72 13.92
C ARG A 69 10.50 -16.09 13.51
N ALA A 70 10.11 -14.98 14.15
CA ALA A 70 8.89 -14.26 13.82
C ALA A 70 8.90 -13.66 12.40
N ALA A 71 10.07 -13.28 11.86
CA ALA A 71 10.21 -12.71 10.53
C ALA A 71 10.23 -13.76 9.39
N ILE A 72 10.58 -15.02 9.67
CA ILE A 72 10.69 -16.08 8.65
C ILE A 72 9.43 -16.22 7.79
N PRO A 73 8.20 -16.26 8.33
CA PRO A 73 7.00 -16.35 7.49
C PRO A 73 6.85 -15.16 6.52
N ALA A 74 7.25 -13.95 6.93
CA ALA A 74 7.22 -12.78 6.07
C ALA A 74 8.27 -12.89 4.95
N VAL A 75 9.48 -13.34 5.27
CA VAL A 75 10.57 -13.58 4.30
C VAL A 75 10.17 -14.64 3.27
N LEU A 76 9.61 -15.77 3.70
CA LEU A 76 9.19 -16.85 2.79
C LEU A 76 8.03 -16.42 1.88
N ARG A 77 7.05 -15.66 2.42
CA ARG A 77 5.98 -15.08 1.60
C ARG A 77 6.56 -14.10 0.58
N ALA A 78 7.45 -13.21 1.01
CA ALA A 78 8.09 -12.24 0.13
C ALA A 78 8.88 -12.93 -0.99
N ARG A 79 9.66 -13.99 -0.70
CA ARG A 79 10.36 -14.79 -1.71
C ARG A 79 9.39 -15.36 -2.75
N LYS A 80 8.30 -15.99 -2.30
CA LYS A 80 7.29 -16.52 -3.22
C LYS A 80 6.70 -15.42 -4.11
N THR A 81 6.33 -14.29 -3.50
CA THR A 81 5.83 -13.12 -4.24
C THR A 81 6.86 -12.62 -5.26
N MET A 82 8.14 -12.48 -4.88
CA MET A 82 9.20 -12.07 -5.80
C MET A 82 9.34 -13.04 -6.98
N SER A 83 9.36 -14.35 -6.75
CA SER A 83 9.40 -15.34 -7.85
C SER A 83 8.20 -15.18 -8.80
N GLU A 84 7.00 -14.96 -8.27
CA GLU A 84 5.78 -14.75 -9.06
C GLU A 84 5.75 -13.41 -9.83
N LEU A 85 6.30 -12.34 -9.24
CA LEU A 85 6.34 -11.01 -9.86
C LEU A 85 7.41 -10.92 -10.95
N LEU A 86 8.56 -11.56 -10.72
CA LEU A 86 9.71 -11.57 -11.62
C LEU A 86 9.61 -12.66 -12.70
N GLY A 87 8.67 -13.61 -12.56
CA GLY A 87 8.42 -14.66 -13.54
C GLY A 87 9.47 -15.78 -13.55
N ARG A 88 10.31 -15.87 -12.51
CA ARG A 88 11.37 -16.86 -12.36
C ARG A 88 11.71 -17.08 -10.89
N GLU A 89 12.24 -18.25 -10.57
CA GLU A 89 12.72 -18.52 -9.21
C GLU A 89 13.94 -17.65 -8.88
N VAL A 90 13.91 -17.07 -7.67
CA VAL A 90 14.94 -16.19 -7.12
C VAL A 90 15.24 -16.55 -5.67
N LEU A 91 16.34 -16.02 -5.15
CA LEU A 91 16.82 -16.22 -3.78
C LEU A 91 17.07 -17.70 -3.48
N GLY A 92 17.67 -18.41 -4.45
CA GLY A 92 17.94 -19.84 -4.38
C GLY A 92 18.87 -20.23 -3.23
N ALA A 93 19.88 -19.39 -2.97
CA ALA A 93 20.80 -19.52 -1.85
C ALA A 93 21.20 -18.11 -1.38
N VAL A 94 20.63 -17.69 -0.25
CA VAL A 94 20.96 -16.39 0.37
C VAL A 94 21.22 -16.59 1.85
N GLU A 95 22.30 -15.98 2.33
CA GLU A 95 22.62 -15.87 3.75
C GLU A 95 22.10 -14.55 4.30
N ILE A 96 21.41 -14.60 5.43
CA ILE A 96 20.85 -13.45 6.13
C ILE A 96 21.54 -13.38 7.48
N ARG A 97 22.29 -12.30 7.74
CA ARG A 97 23.00 -12.08 9.00
C ARG A 97 22.30 -11.02 9.84
N VAL A 98 21.97 -11.35 11.08
CA VAL A 98 21.28 -10.43 12.00
C VAL A 98 22.11 -10.19 13.26
N ALA A 99 22.61 -8.97 13.38
CA ALA A 99 23.37 -8.50 14.53
C ALA A 99 22.47 -8.08 15.70
N ALA A 100 23.02 -8.06 16.91
CA ALA A 100 22.30 -7.52 18.07
C ALA A 100 22.18 -5.99 17.99
N VAL A 101 23.29 -5.33 17.65
CA VAL A 101 23.41 -3.88 17.63
C VAL A 101 23.85 -3.38 16.25
N PRO A 102 23.45 -2.17 15.83
CA PRO A 102 23.78 -1.63 14.51
C PRO A 102 25.28 -1.57 14.21
N GLU A 103 26.10 -1.29 15.21
CA GLU A 103 27.55 -1.15 15.10
C GLU A 103 28.25 -2.46 14.73
N GLU A 104 27.60 -3.61 14.91
CA GLU A 104 28.14 -4.91 14.49
C GLU A 104 27.97 -5.16 12.99
N VAL A 105 27.03 -4.48 12.32
CA VAL A 105 26.68 -4.74 10.90
C VAL A 105 27.88 -4.59 9.96
N ARG A 106 28.77 -3.62 10.24
CA ARG A 106 30.04 -3.41 9.50
C ARG A 106 30.99 -4.61 9.51
N SER A 107 30.86 -5.50 10.49
CA SER A 107 31.67 -6.72 10.59
C SER A 107 31.04 -7.93 9.89
N LEU A 108 29.76 -7.83 9.51
CA LEU A 108 28.99 -8.92 8.93
C LEU A 108 29.05 -8.96 7.41
N GLY A 109 29.32 -7.81 6.77
CA GLY A 109 29.36 -7.65 5.32
C GLY A 109 30.74 -7.34 4.76
N PRO A 110 30.92 -7.43 3.43
CA PRO A 110 32.17 -7.15 2.72
C PRO A 110 32.54 -5.65 2.62
N MET A 111 31.98 -4.78 3.47
CA MET A 111 32.15 -3.33 3.39
C MET A 111 32.40 -2.74 4.79
N GLU A 112 33.44 -1.91 4.91
CA GLU A 112 33.78 -1.23 6.18
C GLU A 112 32.86 -0.02 6.45
N ASP A 113 32.49 0.71 5.41
CA ASP A 113 31.61 1.89 5.48
C ASP A 113 30.15 1.49 5.26
N VAL A 114 29.50 0.99 6.31
CA VAL A 114 28.06 0.73 6.28
C VAL A 114 27.31 2.06 6.35
N PRO A 115 26.40 2.35 5.41
CA PRO A 115 25.58 3.53 5.51
C PRO A 115 24.69 3.47 6.76
N GLY A 116 24.91 4.40 7.69
CA GLY A 116 24.26 4.41 9.01
C GLY A 116 22.76 4.73 8.99
N TYR A 117 22.09 4.72 7.84
CA TYR A 117 20.64 4.95 7.75
C TYR A 117 19.89 3.71 7.21
N ALA A 118 20.55 2.76 6.57
CA ALA A 118 19.90 1.61 5.96
C ALA A 118 19.48 0.57 7.04
N PRO A 119 18.19 0.20 7.15
CA PRO A 119 17.74 -0.81 8.13
C PRO A 119 18.33 -2.20 7.87
N ALA A 120 18.61 -2.52 6.61
CA ALA A 120 19.29 -3.73 6.16
C ALA A 120 20.13 -3.39 4.93
N LEU A 121 21.17 -4.18 4.67
CA LEU A 121 22.00 -4.06 3.48
C LEU A 121 21.95 -5.34 2.65
N ALA A 122 21.92 -5.19 1.34
CA ALA A 122 21.88 -6.27 0.36
C ALA A 122 23.15 -6.31 -0.49
N PHE A 123 23.86 -7.43 -0.44
CA PHE A 123 25.04 -7.71 -1.23
C PHE A 123 24.73 -8.81 -2.25
N SER A 124 24.07 -8.44 -3.35
CA SER A 124 23.46 -9.38 -4.28
C SER A 124 24.44 -10.37 -4.91
N LYS A 125 25.66 -9.94 -5.25
CA LYS A 125 26.69 -10.84 -5.83
C LYS A 125 27.21 -11.88 -4.83
N GLN A 126 27.13 -11.56 -3.54
CA GLN A 126 27.53 -12.43 -2.45
C GLN A 126 26.39 -13.32 -1.95
N GLY A 127 25.15 -13.11 -2.44
CA GLY A 127 23.97 -13.76 -1.89
C GLY A 127 23.83 -13.48 -0.39
N LEU A 128 24.08 -12.25 0.04
CA LEU A 128 24.17 -11.89 1.46
C LEU A 128 23.27 -10.69 1.78
N VAL A 129 22.49 -10.81 2.85
CA VAL A 129 21.77 -9.69 3.48
C VAL A 129 22.29 -9.54 4.90
N VAL A 130 22.55 -8.31 5.35
CA VAL A 130 22.97 -8.02 6.74
C VAL A 130 22.07 -6.97 7.36
N THR A 131 21.73 -7.12 8.64
CA THR A 131 20.89 -6.17 9.39
C THR A 131 21.17 -6.28 10.89
N SER A 132 20.54 -5.44 11.70
CA SER A 132 20.59 -5.45 13.16
C SER A 132 19.22 -5.34 13.79
N LEU A 133 19.06 -5.81 15.02
CA LEU A 133 17.82 -5.63 15.79
C LEU A 133 17.55 -4.16 16.11
N GLY A 134 18.61 -3.39 16.38
CA GLY A 134 18.55 -1.95 16.60
C GLY A 134 18.53 -1.16 15.29
N SER A 135 18.08 0.08 15.37
CA SER A 135 18.10 1.06 14.28
C SER A 135 19.06 2.20 14.62
N HIS A 136 19.75 2.73 13.62
CA HIS A 136 20.54 3.96 13.76
C HIS A 136 19.66 5.24 13.68
N ARG A 137 18.46 5.15 13.10
CA ARG A 137 17.58 6.32 12.88
C ARG A 137 16.53 6.53 13.97
N SER A 138 16.18 5.48 14.69
CA SER A 138 15.06 5.48 15.62
C SER A 138 15.41 4.72 16.89
N LEU A 139 14.74 5.11 17.98
CA LEU A 139 14.71 4.31 19.21
C LEU A 139 13.85 3.05 19.03
N GLU A 140 13.00 3.02 18.01
CA GLU A 140 12.23 1.84 17.64
C GLU A 140 13.15 0.77 17.03
N PRO A 141 13.06 -0.49 17.49
CA PRO A 141 13.81 -1.58 16.90
C PRO A 141 13.46 -1.80 15.43
N THR A 142 14.44 -2.24 14.63
CA THR A 142 14.24 -2.56 13.21
C THR A 142 13.16 -3.61 13.03
N ASP A 143 12.15 -3.34 12.20
CA ASP A 143 11.15 -4.34 11.82
C ASP A 143 11.73 -5.30 10.79
N LEU A 144 12.21 -6.45 11.25
CA LEU A 144 12.76 -7.51 10.39
C LEU A 144 11.73 -8.05 9.39
N GLY A 145 10.43 -7.96 9.69
CA GLY A 145 9.37 -8.38 8.80
C GLY A 145 9.21 -7.47 7.56
N VAL A 146 9.82 -6.29 7.60
CA VAL A 146 9.80 -5.29 6.51
C VAL A 146 11.21 -5.13 5.92
N ALA A 147 12.22 -4.93 6.76
CA ALA A 147 13.60 -4.69 6.33
C ALA A 147 14.22 -5.86 5.57
N LEU A 148 13.94 -7.12 5.97
CA LEU A 148 14.47 -8.28 5.27
C LEU A 148 13.82 -8.47 3.89
N PRO A 149 12.48 -8.43 3.73
CA PRO A 149 11.87 -8.41 2.40
C PRO A 149 12.37 -7.32 1.48
N HIS A 150 12.62 -6.10 2.00
CA HIS A 150 13.19 -5.01 1.21
C HIS A 150 14.58 -5.38 0.68
N ALA A 151 15.51 -5.72 1.58
CA ALA A 151 16.88 -6.06 1.18
C ALA A 151 16.92 -7.28 0.23
N LEU A 152 16.08 -8.29 0.48
CA LEU A 152 15.97 -9.45 -0.39
C LEU A 152 15.40 -9.11 -1.77
N ALA A 153 14.54 -8.09 -1.89
CA ALA A 153 14.01 -7.65 -3.18
C ALA A 153 15.09 -7.04 -4.08
N HIS A 154 16.09 -6.37 -3.51
CA HIS A 154 17.27 -5.95 -4.28
C HIS A 154 18.05 -7.14 -4.82
N VAL A 155 18.30 -8.15 -3.98
CA VAL A 155 18.99 -9.38 -4.40
C VAL A 155 18.19 -10.11 -5.49
N ALA A 156 16.89 -10.27 -5.30
CA ALA A 156 16.00 -10.94 -6.26
C ALA A 156 15.95 -10.23 -7.61
N LEU A 157 15.85 -8.89 -7.61
CA LEU A 157 15.85 -8.11 -8.84
C LEU A 157 17.19 -8.20 -9.56
N ASP A 158 18.30 -8.11 -8.82
CA ASP A 158 19.65 -8.27 -9.39
C ASP A 158 19.85 -9.67 -9.98
N GLU A 159 19.40 -10.74 -9.30
CA GLU A 159 19.44 -12.11 -9.83
C GLU A 159 18.61 -12.25 -11.11
N ALA A 160 17.41 -11.66 -11.13
CA ALA A 160 16.53 -11.68 -12.31
C ALA A 160 17.19 -11.00 -13.51
N LEU A 161 17.86 -9.88 -13.27
CA LEU A 161 18.58 -9.11 -14.29
C LEU A 161 19.97 -9.65 -14.63
N ASP A 162 20.43 -10.77 -14.07
CA ASP A 162 21.81 -11.26 -14.24
C ASP A 162 22.86 -10.20 -13.84
N HIS A 163 22.55 -9.42 -12.80
CA HIS A 163 23.31 -8.28 -12.32
C HIS A 163 23.55 -7.19 -13.38
N LYS A 164 22.73 -7.14 -14.43
CA LYS A 164 22.71 -6.01 -15.37
C LYS A 164 22.12 -4.76 -14.70
N PRO A 165 22.55 -3.56 -15.08
CA PRO A 165 22.05 -2.34 -14.48
C PRO A 165 20.53 -2.16 -14.67
N ALA A 166 19.86 -1.73 -13.61
CA ALA A 166 18.49 -1.24 -13.65
C ALA A 166 18.43 0.21 -13.14
N PRO A 167 17.40 0.99 -13.54
CA PRO A 167 17.18 2.32 -13.00
C PRO A 167 16.98 2.31 -11.48
N LEU A 168 17.44 3.34 -10.79
CA LEU A 168 17.34 3.42 -9.33
C LEU A 168 15.88 3.32 -8.83
N TRP A 169 14.95 3.96 -9.55
CA TRP A 169 13.53 3.91 -9.20
C TRP A 169 12.95 2.50 -9.24
N LEU A 170 13.48 1.61 -10.10
CA LEU A 170 13.00 0.24 -10.17
C LEU A 170 13.47 -0.56 -8.96
N HIS A 171 14.74 -0.40 -8.57
CA HIS A 171 15.29 -1.03 -7.37
C HIS A 171 14.52 -0.64 -6.11
N GLU A 172 14.51 0.66 -5.81
CA GLU A 172 13.85 1.20 -4.62
C GLU A 172 12.35 0.92 -4.66
N GLY A 173 11.72 1.12 -5.81
CA GLY A 173 10.28 0.93 -5.97
C GLY A 173 9.86 -0.54 -5.81
N PHE A 174 10.60 -1.47 -6.42
CA PHE A 174 10.29 -2.90 -6.29
C PHE A 174 10.48 -3.38 -4.85
N ALA A 175 11.57 -2.96 -4.20
CA ALA A 175 11.84 -3.32 -2.82
C ALA A 175 10.78 -2.78 -1.85
N ALA A 176 10.45 -1.49 -1.95
CA ALA A 176 9.39 -0.85 -1.18
C ALA A 176 8.00 -1.47 -1.43
N HIS A 177 7.72 -1.88 -2.67
CA HIS A 177 6.46 -2.51 -3.03
C HIS A 177 6.32 -3.89 -2.38
N VAL A 178 7.34 -4.75 -2.51
CA VAL A 178 7.34 -6.11 -1.96
C VAL A 178 7.35 -6.10 -0.44
N ALA A 179 8.11 -5.20 0.17
CA ALA A 179 8.19 -5.06 1.63
C ALA A 179 6.92 -4.47 2.26
N GLY A 180 6.03 -3.85 1.46
CA GLY A 180 4.81 -3.21 1.96
C GLY A 180 5.07 -1.94 2.78
N GLU A 181 6.26 -1.36 2.65
CA GLU A 181 6.74 -0.24 3.47
C GLU A 181 5.84 0.97 3.43
N ALA A 182 5.56 1.51 4.62
CA ALA A 182 4.84 2.77 4.83
C ALA A 182 3.60 2.93 3.91
N SER A 183 2.90 1.83 3.59
CA SER A 183 1.95 1.77 2.48
C SER A 183 0.84 2.83 2.60
N ALA A 184 0.33 3.07 3.81
CA ALA A 184 -0.66 4.11 4.10
C ALA A 184 -0.11 5.54 3.89
N ILE A 185 1.11 5.81 4.37
CA ILE A 185 1.77 7.12 4.24
C ILE A 185 2.10 7.41 2.76
N ARG A 186 2.58 6.39 2.03
CA ARG A 186 2.82 6.49 0.59
C ARG A 186 1.53 6.75 -0.17
N ALA A 187 0.46 6.01 0.14
CA ALA A 187 -0.86 6.20 -0.46
C ALA A 187 -1.39 7.63 -0.22
N GLN A 188 -1.27 8.16 1.00
CA GLN A 188 -1.64 9.54 1.32
C GLN A 188 -0.79 10.55 0.52
N SER A 189 0.52 10.33 0.44
CA SER A 189 1.45 11.20 -0.29
C SER A 189 1.12 11.27 -1.78
N LEU A 190 0.80 10.12 -2.39
CA LEU A 190 0.40 9.99 -3.79
C LEU A 190 -0.96 10.63 -4.06
N LEU A 191 -1.94 10.46 -3.17
CA LEU A 191 -3.25 11.12 -3.26
C LEU A 191 -3.08 12.64 -3.31
N LEU A 192 -2.36 13.20 -2.33
CA LEU A 192 -2.11 14.64 -2.28
C LEU A 192 -1.32 15.13 -3.49
N ALA A 193 -0.37 14.34 -3.99
CA ALA A 193 0.44 14.68 -5.14
C ALA A 193 -0.37 14.71 -6.44
N THR A 194 -1.29 13.76 -6.58
CA THR A 194 -2.21 13.66 -7.72
C THR A 194 -3.14 14.86 -7.76
N LEU A 195 -3.72 15.23 -6.62
CA LEU A 195 -4.60 16.42 -6.49
C LEU A 195 -3.87 17.72 -6.83
N GLN A 196 -2.62 17.85 -6.40
CA GLN A 196 -1.80 19.03 -6.62
C GLN A 196 -1.05 19.03 -7.97
N ARG A 197 -1.22 17.98 -8.79
CA ARG A 197 -0.51 17.79 -10.07
C ARG A 197 1.01 17.90 -9.97
N ARG A 198 1.59 17.45 -8.85
CA ARG A 198 3.04 17.52 -8.56
C ARG A 198 3.79 16.20 -8.77
N LEU A 199 3.20 15.26 -9.52
CA LEU A 199 3.84 13.97 -9.79
C LEU A 199 5.04 14.14 -10.74
N HIS A 200 6.19 13.63 -10.35
CA HIS A 200 7.37 13.51 -11.20
C HIS A 200 7.07 12.61 -12.42
N GLY A 201 7.60 12.95 -13.60
CA GLY A 201 7.59 12.02 -14.73
C GLY A 201 8.61 10.89 -14.52
N ILE A 202 8.44 9.77 -15.22
CA ILE A 202 9.31 8.58 -15.04
C ILE A 202 10.78 8.93 -15.30
N ALA A 203 11.05 9.67 -16.38
CA ALA A 203 12.41 10.13 -16.72
C ALA A 203 13.03 11.09 -15.69
N ALA A 204 12.21 11.78 -14.90
CA ALA A 204 12.65 12.69 -13.85
C ALA A 204 12.67 12.03 -12.46
N LEU A 205 12.17 10.79 -12.34
CA LEU A 205 11.99 10.09 -11.07
C LEU A 205 13.34 9.74 -10.44
N GLU A 206 14.31 9.36 -11.28
CA GLU A 206 15.67 9.03 -10.85
C GLU A 206 16.36 10.23 -10.18
N GLY A 207 16.23 11.44 -10.75
CA GLY A 207 16.75 12.66 -10.13
C GLY A 207 16.03 13.08 -8.84
N GLY A 208 14.85 12.52 -8.58
CA GLY A 208 14.06 12.75 -7.37
C GLY A 208 14.34 11.78 -6.23
N LEU A 209 15.18 10.76 -6.46
CA LEU A 209 15.66 9.81 -5.45
C LEU A 209 17.08 10.21 -5.05
N PRO A 210 17.29 11.28 -4.23
CA PRO A 210 18.58 11.50 -3.63
C PRO A 210 18.95 10.28 -2.79
N ALA A 211 20.25 10.08 -2.63
CA ALA A 211 20.80 8.90 -1.98
C ALA A 211 20.17 8.69 -0.57
N ASP A 212 19.91 9.77 0.16
CA ASP A 212 19.35 9.81 1.51
C ASP A 212 17.84 10.12 1.57
N ALA A 213 17.09 9.96 0.48
CA ALA A 213 15.67 10.30 0.46
C ALA A 213 14.91 9.53 1.56
N PRO A 214 14.18 10.22 2.46
CA PRO A 214 13.35 9.51 3.43
C PRO A 214 12.28 8.70 2.69
N GLU A 215 11.87 7.56 3.27
CA GLU A 215 10.79 6.69 2.78
C GLU A 215 9.46 7.44 2.59
N THR A 216 9.34 8.62 3.19
CA THR A 216 8.20 9.55 3.05
C THR A 216 8.29 10.45 1.82
N SER A 217 9.39 10.41 1.07
CA SER A 217 9.57 11.24 -0.11
C SER A 217 8.57 10.87 -1.20
N LEU A 218 8.12 11.88 -1.97
CA LEU A 218 7.18 11.65 -3.05
C LEU A 218 7.78 10.73 -4.14
N ALA A 219 9.06 10.90 -4.45
CA ALA A 219 9.74 10.08 -5.46
C ALA A 219 9.77 8.60 -5.05
N TYR A 220 10.07 8.30 -3.79
CA TYR A 220 10.01 6.94 -3.25
C TYR A 220 8.60 6.36 -3.33
N ALA A 221 7.58 7.15 -2.94
CA ALA A 221 6.19 6.74 -3.05
C ALA A 221 5.77 6.46 -4.51
N GLN A 222 6.21 7.30 -5.46
CA GLN A 222 5.96 7.11 -6.89
C GLN A 222 6.67 5.89 -7.46
N ALA A 223 7.94 5.67 -7.10
CA ALA A 223 8.73 4.52 -7.53
C ALA A 223 8.06 3.21 -7.12
N ALA A 224 7.63 3.13 -5.86
CA ALA A 224 6.96 1.95 -5.33
C ALA A 224 5.58 1.71 -5.95
N ASP A 225 4.82 2.76 -6.27
CA ASP A 225 3.54 2.62 -6.96
C ASP A 225 3.69 2.27 -8.45
N LEU A 226 4.74 2.79 -9.11
CA LEU A 226 5.08 2.43 -10.48
C LEU A 226 5.52 0.97 -10.57
N ALA A 227 6.36 0.50 -9.64
CA ALA A 227 6.73 -0.91 -9.54
C ALA A 227 5.48 -1.79 -9.40
N ARG A 228 4.57 -1.46 -8.47
CA ARG A 228 3.27 -2.13 -8.33
C ARG A 228 2.48 -2.15 -9.64
N PHE A 229 2.35 -1.00 -10.32
CA PHE A 229 1.64 -0.90 -11.59
C PHE A 229 2.22 -1.84 -12.66
N LEU A 230 3.55 -1.94 -12.76
CA LEU A 230 4.24 -2.81 -13.70
C LEU A 230 4.09 -4.29 -13.35
N THR A 231 4.09 -4.62 -12.05
CA THR A 231 3.98 -6.00 -11.57
C THR A 231 2.53 -6.50 -11.45
N ASP A 232 1.54 -5.61 -11.54
CA ASP A 232 0.12 -5.97 -11.53
C ASP A 232 -0.38 -6.42 -12.91
N LYS A 233 -1.47 -7.20 -12.92
CA LYS A 233 -2.17 -7.53 -14.17
C LYS A 233 -2.88 -6.27 -14.70
N PRO A 234 -2.87 -6.00 -16.01
CA PRO A 234 -2.36 -6.84 -17.10
C PRO A 234 -0.87 -6.65 -17.45
N HIS A 235 -0.16 -5.70 -16.83
CA HIS A 235 1.19 -5.29 -17.22
C HIS A 235 2.30 -6.30 -16.89
N ARG A 236 2.06 -7.21 -15.94
CA ARG A 236 3.06 -8.18 -15.46
C ARG A 236 3.77 -8.94 -16.58
N ALA A 237 3.05 -9.41 -17.60
CA ALA A 237 3.66 -10.20 -18.68
C ALA A 237 4.69 -9.37 -19.47
N ALA A 238 4.36 -8.11 -19.76
CA ALA A 238 5.28 -7.18 -20.41
C ALA A 238 6.46 -6.82 -19.49
N PHE A 239 6.24 -6.67 -18.18
CA PHE A 239 7.31 -6.44 -17.21
C PHE A 239 8.30 -7.61 -17.17
N VAL A 240 7.82 -8.86 -17.10
CA VAL A 240 8.69 -10.05 -17.18
C VAL A 240 9.44 -10.09 -18.51
N GLY A 241 8.77 -9.80 -19.64
CA GLY A 241 9.44 -9.69 -20.95
C GLY A 241 10.53 -8.61 -20.98
N ALA A 242 10.32 -7.48 -20.30
CA ALA A 242 11.32 -6.43 -20.17
C ALA A 242 12.53 -6.89 -19.34
N LEU A 243 12.31 -7.63 -18.25
CA LEU A 243 13.39 -8.21 -17.43
C LEU A 243 14.25 -9.16 -18.26
N GLU A 244 13.66 -10.04 -19.07
CA GLU A 244 14.42 -10.99 -19.90
C GLU A 244 15.28 -10.30 -20.98
N ARG A 245 14.76 -9.22 -21.58
CA ARG A 245 15.52 -8.41 -22.54
C ARG A 245 16.64 -7.64 -21.83
N ALA A 246 16.36 -7.07 -20.66
CA ALA A 246 17.36 -6.37 -19.85
C ALA A 246 18.47 -7.30 -19.34
N ARG A 247 18.10 -8.52 -18.91
CA ARG A 247 18.99 -9.62 -18.56
C ARG A 247 19.96 -9.94 -19.70
N SER A 248 19.48 -9.86 -20.94
CA SER A 248 20.27 -10.07 -22.17
C SER A 248 21.17 -8.88 -22.56
N GLY A 249 21.15 -7.78 -21.79
CA GLY A 249 22.03 -6.61 -21.95
C GLY A 249 21.37 -5.40 -22.60
N GLU A 250 20.06 -5.44 -22.91
CA GLU A 250 19.35 -4.26 -23.39
C GLU A 250 19.11 -3.26 -22.23
N PRO A 251 19.25 -1.94 -22.44
CA PRO A 251 18.90 -0.96 -21.41
C PRO A 251 17.45 -1.12 -20.96
N PHE A 252 17.19 -1.19 -19.65
CA PHE A 252 15.86 -1.55 -19.11
C PHE A 252 14.72 -0.69 -19.65
N GLU A 253 14.92 0.61 -19.84
CA GLU A 253 13.86 1.49 -20.38
C GLU A 253 13.47 1.14 -21.81
N GLN A 254 14.45 0.76 -22.64
CA GLN A 254 14.21 0.27 -24.02
C GLN A 254 13.56 -1.11 -23.99
N ALA A 255 14.02 -1.96 -23.06
CA ALA A 255 13.47 -3.28 -22.80
C ALA A 255 11.97 -3.18 -22.44
N LEU A 256 11.63 -2.26 -21.55
CA LEU A 256 10.27 -2.00 -21.07
C LEU A 256 9.38 -1.41 -22.16
N ALA A 257 9.87 -0.42 -22.90
CA ALA A 257 9.09 0.22 -23.96
C ALA A 257 8.70 -0.79 -25.06
N ALA A 258 9.64 -1.63 -25.50
CA ALA A 258 9.32 -2.62 -26.53
C ALA A 258 8.52 -3.82 -25.99
N ALA A 259 8.67 -4.22 -24.72
CA ALA A 259 7.84 -5.28 -24.15
C ALA A 259 6.38 -4.84 -23.89
N GLN A 260 6.14 -3.56 -23.62
CA GLN A 260 4.81 -2.96 -23.52
C GLN A 260 4.24 -2.52 -24.88
N GLU A 261 5.03 -2.64 -25.96
CA GLU A 261 4.72 -2.11 -27.30
C GLU A 261 4.30 -0.62 -27.27
N ALA A 262 4.84 0.13 -26.31
CA ALA A 262 4.44 1.50 -26.03
C ALA A 262 5.64 2.35 -25.59
N PRO A 263 5.77 3.59 -26.07
CA PRO A 263 6.82 4.48 -25.57
C PRO A 263 6.61 4.79 -24.09
N LEU A 264 7.70 5.11 -23.38
CA LEU A 264 7.68 5.38 -21.94
C LEU A 264 6.64 6.43 -21.52
N ALA A 265 6.42 7.45 -22.35
CA ALA A 265 5.40 8.48 -22.11
C ALA A 265 3.96 7.92 -22.08
N GLN A 266 3.65 6.90 -22.88
CA GLN A 266 2.33 6.25 -22.85
C GLN A 266 2.19 5.36 -21.62
N ILE A 267 3.26 4.66 -21.22
CA ILE A 267 3.30 3.89 -19.96
C ILE A 267 3.07 4.82 -18.77
N GLU A 268 3.74 5.98 -18.75
CA GLU A 268 3.55 7.00 -17.72
C GLU A 268 2.10 7.50 -17.68
N LEU A 269 1.50 7.78 -18.83
CA LEU A 269 0.10 8.22 -18.89
C LEU A 269 -0.85 7.15 -18.34
N ALA A 270 -0.65 5.88 -18.72
CA ALA A 270 -1.46 4.76 -18.25
C ALA A 270 -1.33 4.59 -16.73
N TRP A 271 -0.10 4.67 -16.20
CA TRP A 271 0.17 4.62 -14.76
C TRP A 271 -0.52 5.78 -14.01
N ARG A 272 -0.39 7.03 -14.50
CA ARG A 272 -1.06 8.20 -13.90
C ARG A 272 -2.58 8.06 -13.91
N GLN A 273 -3.16 7.49 -14.96
CA GLN A 273 -4.60 7.21 -15.02
C GLN A 273 -5.01 6.14 -14.00
N ASP A 274 -4.22 5.08 -13.84
CA ASP A 274 -4.43 4.08 -12.81
C ASP A 274 -4.38 4.68 -11.40
N LEU A 275 -3.36 5.50 -11.14
CA LEU A 275 -3.21 6.25 -9.88
C LEU A 275 -4.42 7.14 -9.61
N ALA A 276 -4.86 7.91 -10.61
CA ALA A 276 -6.04 8.77 -10.51
C ALA A 276 -7.33 7.97 -10.29
N ARG A 277 -7.47 6.76 -10.84
CA ARG A 277 -8.64 5.91 -10.56
C ARG A 277 -8.64 5.40 -9.12
N ARG A 278 -7.50 4.91 -8.63
CA ARG A 278 -7.37 4.37 -7.26
C ARG A 278 -7.52 5.43 -6.18
N TYR A 279 -7.04 6.65 -6.43
CA TYR A 279 -7.03 7.72 -5.42
C TYR A 279 -8.06 8.84 -5.70
N GLY A 280 -8.60 8.95 -6.92
CA GLY A 280 -9.50 10.05 -7.30
C GLY A 280 -10.93 9.93 -6.80
N PHE A 281 -11.39 8.76 -6.36
CA PHE A 281 -12.76 8.61 -5.83
C PHE A 281 -12.91 9.21 -4.42
N LEU A 282 -11.85 9.18 -3.61
CA LEU A 282 -11.91 9.58 -2.20
C LEU A 282 -12.24 11.09 -2.02
N PRO A 283 -11.63 12.02 -2.77
CA PRO A 283 -11.99 13.44 -2.72
C PRO A 283 -13.42 13.72 -3.18
N VAL A 284 -13.89 13.01 -4.22
CA VAL A 284 -15.27 13.15 -4.73
C VAL A 284 -16.28 12.68 -3.70
N PHE A 285 -16.00 11.54 -3.06
CA PHE A 285 -16.82 11.00 -1.99
C PHE A 285 -16.88 11.93 -0.76
N LEU A 286 -15.72 12.42 -0.32
CA LEU A 286 -15.62 13.37 0.80
C LEU A 286 -16.30 14.71 0.50
N ALA A 287 -16.22 15.21 -0.75
CA ALA A 287 -16.94 16.40 -1.18
C ALA A 287 -18.46 16.20 -1.11
N GLY A 288 -18.95 15.01 -1.48
CA GLY A 288 -20.36 14.65 -1.32
C GLY A 288 -20.82 14.70 0.15
N ILE A 289 -20.02 14.16 1.07
CA ILE A 289 -20.30 14.26 2.52
C ILE A 289 -20.25 15.73 2.98
N GLY A 290 -19.30 16.52 2.48
CA GLY A 290 -19.18 17.95 2.75
C GLY A 290 -20.44 18.74 2.40
N VAL A 291 -21.06 18.43 1.25
CA VAL A 291 -22.33 19.06 0.84
C VAL A 291 -23.47 18.73 1.81
N TRP A 292 -23.59 17.46 2.22
CA TRP A 292 -24.63 17.04 3.16
C TRP A 292 -24.42 17.63 4.56
N THR A 293 -23.19 17.62 5.06
CA THR A 293 -22.84 18.21 6.37
C THR A 293 -23.10 19.72 6.38
N LEU A 294 -22.74 20.43 5.32
CA LEU A 294 -23.07 21.86 5.17
C LEU A 294 -24.59 22.07 5.12
N GLY A 295 -25.33 21.22 4.39
CA GLY A 295 -26.79 21.27 4.35
C GLY A 295 -27.43 21.11 5.73
N VAL A 296 -26.97 20.13 6.52
CA VAL A 296 -27.42 19.91 7.91
C VAL A 296 -27.07 21.12 8.78
N LEU A 297 -25.87 21.67 8.65
CA LEU A 297 -25.44 22.84 9.41
C LEU A 297 -26.30 24.07 9.09
N VAL A 298 -26.63 24.30 7.82
CA VAL A 298 -27.53 25.38 7.38
C VAL A 298 -28.94 25.19 7.94
N LEU A 299 -29.50 23.98 7.86
CA LEU A 299 -30.82 23.67 8.43
C LEU A 299 -30.85 23.87 9.95
N PHE A 300 -29.79 23.42 10.63
CA PHE A 300 -29.63 23.59 12.07
C PHE A 300 -29.55 25.08 12.44
N ALA A 301 -28.69 25.85 11.75
CA ALA A 301 -28.57 27.29 11.95
C ALA A 301 -29.91 28.01 11.72
N ARG A 302 -30.65 27.63 10.66
CA ARG A 302 -31.98 28.18 10.37
C ARG A 302 -32.96 27.92 11.51
N ARG A 303 -33.00 26.69 12.03
CA ARG A 303 -33.86 26.28 13.15
C ARG A 303 -33.51 27.04 14.45
N VAL A 304 -32.22 27.30 14.70
CA VAL A 304 -31.78 28.11 15.85
C VAL A 304 -32.24 29.56 15.70
N VAL A 305 -32.12 30.15 14.51
CA VAL A 305 -32.60 31.52 14.23
C VAL A 305 -34.12 31.62 14.37
N GLU A 306 -34.88 30.67 13.82
CA GLU A 306 -36.34 30.60 13.96
C GLU A 306 -36.78 30.51 15.43
N ARG A 307 -36.13 29.65 16.23
CA ARG A 307 -36.40 29.52 17.67
C ARG A 307 -36.10 30.80 18.44
N ARG A 308 -34.99 31.48 18.12
CA ARG A 308 -34.63 32.77 18.74
C ARG A 308 -35.63 33.88 18.39
N ARG A 309 -36.14 33.91 17.16
CA ARG A 309 -37.17 34.87 16.73
C ARG A 309 -38.52 34.60 17.40
N ALA A 310 -38.93 33.35 17.51
CA ALA A 310 -40.16 32.96 18.19
C ALA A 310 -40.14 33.28 19.70
N ALA A 311 -38.98 33.13 20.35
CA ALA A 311 -38.80 33.50 21.76
C ALA A 311 -38.76 35.03 22.00
N ALA A 312 -38.53 35.84 20.95
CA ALA A 312 -38.51 37.29 21.01
C ALA A 312 -39.87 37.95 20.73
N THR A 313 -40.88 37.18 20.31
CA THR A 313 -42.26 37.66 20.16
C THR A 313 -42.95 37.64 21.54
N PRO A 314 -43.33 38.80 22.13
CA PRO A 314 -44.03 38.82 23.42
C PRO A 314 -45.39 38.13 23.31
N ALA A 315 -45.74 37.28 24.27
CA ALA A 315 -47.03 36.60 24.30
C ALA A 315 -48.19 37.63 24.34
N PRO A 316 -49.28 37.42 23.56
CA PRO A 316 -50.43 38.32 23.59
C PRO A 316 -51.12 38.27 24.96
N ARG A 317 -51.47 39.45 25.48
CA ARG A 317 -52.11 39.66 26.78
C ARG A 317 -53.52 39.04 26.75
N ASN A 318 -53.78 38.05 27.61
CA ASN A 318 -55.09 37.40 27.70
C ASN A 318 -56.20 38.39 28.10
N GLU A 319 -57.19 38.60 27.23
CA GLU A 319 -58.46 39.26 27.58
C GLU A 319 -59.44 38.24 28.22
N PRO A 320 -60.23 38.64 29.23
CA PRO A 320 -61.10 37.73 29.97
C PRO A 320 -62.34 37.28 29.18
N ARG A 321 -62.59 35.97 29.20
CA ARG A 321 -63.66 35.25 28.50
C ARG A 321 -65.05 35.49 29.15
N PRO A 322 -66.08 35.95 28.43
CA PRO A 322 -67.45 36.04 28.97
C PRO A 322 -68.18 34.69 28.99
N LEU A 323 -68.94 34.45 30.05
CA LEU A 323 -69.74 33.26 30.33
C LEU A 323 -70.93 33.14 29.36
N ALA A 324 -71.09 31.98 28.72
CA ALA A 324 -72.22 31.65 27.85
C ALA A 324 -73.27 30.82 28.61
N ILE A 325 -74.55 31.14 28.36
CA ILE A 325 -75.78 30.67 29.00
C ILE A 325 -76.35 29.46 28.24
N GLU A 326 -76.81 28.43 28.94
CA GLU A 326 -77.45 27.22 28.40
C GLU A 326 -78.98 27.36 28.31
N PRO A 327 -79.64 26.79 27.28
CA PRO A 327 -81.01 26.28 27.46
C PRO A 327 -81.26 24.84 26.93
N ALA A 328 -81.60 23.97 27.89
CA ALA A 328 -82.63 22.91 28.05
C ALA A 328 -83.32 22.15 26.86
N PRO A 329 -83.85 20.91 27.11
CA PRO A 329 -83.93 19.79 26.15
C PRO A 329 -85.36 19.40 25.69
N LEU A 330 -85.49 18.55 24.65
CA LEU A 330 -86.77 17.92 24.25
C LEU A 330 -86.66 16.40 23.91
N SER A 331 -87.24 15.60 24.81
CA SER A 331 -88.06 14.36 24.74
C SER A 331 -87.63 13.04 24.04
N PRO A 332 -88.07 11.85 24.57
CA PRO A 332 -87.39 10.54 24.37
C PRO A 332 -88.34 9.44 23.76
N PRO A 333 -88.05 8.11 23.74
CA PRO A 333 -88.12 7.27 22.54
C PRO A 333 -89.24 6.17 22.58
N ARG A 334 -89.31 5.30 21.55
CA ARG A 334 -90.02 4.00 21.64
C ARG A 334 -89.16 2.81 21.17
N PRO A 335 -89.30 1.61 21.77
CA PRO A 335 -88.34 0.51 21.64
C PRO A 335 -88.80 -0.60 20.66
N ARG A 336 -87.85 -1.37 20.12
CA ARG A 336 -88.10 -2.63 19.39
C ARG A 336 -87.49 -3.83 20.14
N PRO A 337 -88.16 -5.00 20.17
CA PRO A 337 -87.74 -6.17 20.93
C PRO A 337 -86.70 -7.05 20.23
N ARG A 338 -85.90 -7.76 21.05
CA ARG A 338 -84.83 -8.72 20.74
C ARG A 338 -85.34 -10.08 20.23
N PRO A 339 -84.51 -10.81 19.46
CA PRO A 339 -84.42 -12.26 19.54
C PRO A 339 -83.07 -12.75 20.13
N ALA A 340 -83.10 -13.97 20.67
CA ALA A 340 -82.11 -14.63 21.52
C ALA A 340 -80.99 -15.38 20.73
N PRO A 341 -79.94 -15.92 21.40
CA PRO A 341 -78.61 -16.16 20.82
C PRO A 341 -78.43 -17.58 20.23
N ALA A 342 -77.41 -17.74 19.36
CA ALA A 342 -76.89 -19.05 18.96
C ALA A 342 -75.36 -19.11 19.15
N PRO A 343 -74.80 -20.29 19.49
CA PRO A 343 -73.54 -20.42 20.22
C PRO A 343 -72.29 -20.55 19.34
N LEU A 344 -71.15 -20.23 19.94
CA LEU A 344 -69.79 -20.34 19.41
C LEU A 344 -69.40 -21.82 19.16
N LEU A 345 -68.90 -22.10 17.96
CA LEU A 345 -68.16 -23.32 17.66
C LEU A 345 -66.74 -22.93 17.23
N ILE A 346 -65.76 -23.33 18.03
CA ILE A 346 -64.33 -23.27 17.71
C ILE A 346 -64.01 -24.58 17.01
N GLU A 347 -63.56 -24.51 15.75
CA GLU A 347 -62.97 -25.66 15.08
C GLU A 347 -61.54 -25.34 14.65
N ARG A 348 -60.66 -26.21 15.10
CA ARG A 348 -59.21 -26.25 14.92
C ARG A 348 -58.92 -26.80 13.53
N ILE A 349 -58.06 -26.14 12.78
CA ILE A 349 -57.50 -26.69 11.54
C ILE A 349 -55.98 -26.71 11.68
N ASP A 350 -55.46 -27.93 11.81
CA ASP A 350 -54.05 -28.27 11.63
C ASP A 350 -53.78 -28.51 10.13
N ASN A 351 -52.65 -27.98 9.66
CA ASN A 351 -51.83 -28.31 8.48
C ASN A 351 -52.47 -28.55 7.10
N ILE A 352 -52.10 -27.68 6.15
CA ILE A 352 -51.80 -28.08 4.76
C ILE A 352 -50.47 -27.44 4.34
N ASP A 353 -49.48 -28.29 4.10
CA ASP A 353 -48.31 -28.03 3.27
C ASP A 353 -48.75 -27.81 1.81
N ALA A 354 -48.28 -26.74 1.18
CA ALA A 354 -48.15 -26.65 -0.27
C ALA A 354 -47.09 -25.62 -0.64
N GLU A 355 -45.90 -26.14 -0.96
CA GLU A 355 -44.81 -25.47 -1.65
C GLU A 355 -45.30 -24.77 -2.93
N ARG A 356 -45.03 -23.47 -3.05
CA ARG A 356 -44.37 -22.82 -4.21
C ARG A 356 -44.64 -21.32 -4.20
N GLU A 357 -43.63 -20.56 -3.78
CA GLU A 357 -43.15 -19.30 -4.38
C GLU A 357 -42.46 -18.48 -3.30
N ARG A 358 -41.13 -18.58 -3.27
CA ARG A 358 -40.18 -17.45 -3.20
C ARG A 358 -38.80 -18.04 -2.91
N GLU A 359 -38.23 -18.53 -4.00
CA GLU A 359 -36.79 -18.56 -4.15
C GLU A 359 -36.29 -17.12 -4.21
N ASP A 360 -35.12 -16.92 -3.60
CA ASP A 360 -34.24 -15.76 -3.72
C ASP A 360 -34.54 -14.55 -2.81
N ILE A 361 -33.92 -14.55 -1.62
CA ILE A 361 -33.03 -13.51 -1.06
C ILE A 361 -32.57 -14.05 0.32
N GLY A 362 -31.35 -14.62 0.40
CA GLY A 362 -30.85 -15.13 1.69
C GLY A 362 -29.50 -15.85 1.67
N LYS A 363 -28.40 -15.11 1.52
CA LYS A 363 -27.04 -15.48 2.02
C LYS A 363 -26.31 -14.17 2.35
N ALA A 364 -25.50 -14.00 3.39
CA ALA A 364 -25.26 -14.67 4.66
C ALA A 364 -24.32 -13.70 5.40
N PHE A 365 -24.71 -13.16 6.55
CA PHE A 365 -23.78 -12.52 7.48
C PHE A 365 -23.31 -13.60 8.47
N PRO A 366 -22.01 -13.72 8.76
CA PRO A 366 -21.52 -14.69 9.74
C PRO A 366 -21.94 -14.28 11.17
N PRO A 367 -22.18 -15.26 12.07
CA PRO A 367 -22.52 -15.01 13.46
C PRO A 367 -21.31 -14.45 14.23
N GLU A 368 -21.59 -13.59 15.21
CA GLU A 368 -20.61 -13.09 16.18
C GLU A 368 -19.92 -14.26 16.89
N ALA A 369 -18.58 -14.23 16.94
CA ALA A 369 -17.80 -15.25 17.63
C ALA A 369 -18.00 -15.11 19.14
N GLU A 370 -18.48 -16.18 19.79
CA GLU A 370 -18.59 -16.30 21.24
C GLU A 370 -17.21 -16.18 21.90
N VAL A 371 -17.10 -15.29 22.89
CA VAL A 371 -15.91 -15.13 23.74
C VAL A 371 -15.76 -16.40 24.60
N PRO A 372 -14.60 -17.06 24.63
CA PRO A 372 -14.41 -18.27 25.43
C PRO A 372 -14.54 -17.97 26.93
N LYS A 373 -15.39 -18.74 27.61
CA LYS A 373 -15.62 -18.68 29.06
C LYS A 373 -14.93 -19.85 29.74
N VAL A 374 -14.28 -19.61 30.87
CA VAL A 374 -13.67 -20.65 31.71
C VAL A 374 -14.30 -20.61 33.10
N GLU A 375 -14.62 -21.77 33.64
CA GLU A 375 -15.18 -21.95 34.98
C GLU A 375 -14.03 -22.14 35.99
N HIS A 376 -14.01 -21.33 37.05
CA HIS A 376 -13.09 -21.48 38.17
C HIS A 376 -13.86 -21.25 39.48
N ASP A 377 -13.76 -22.18 40.42
CA ASP A 377 -14.46 -22.15 41.73
C ASP A 377 -15.98 -21.93 41.66
N GLY A 378 -16.63 -22.43 40.60
CA GLY A 378 -18.09 -22.38 40.43
C GLY A 378 -18.63 -21.08 39.83
N ASP A 379 -17.75 -20.14 39.46
CA ASP A 379 -18.10 -18.89 38.79
C ASP A 379 -17.50 -18.81 37.38
N TRP A 380 -18.21 -18.14 36.47
CA TRP A 380 -17.84 -18.01 35.05
C TRP A 380 -17.08 -16.72 34.78
N TYR A 381 -15.89 -16.84 34.19
CA TYR A 381 -15.06 -15.70 33.79
C TYR A 381 -14.90 -15.64 32.27
N THR A 382 -14.86 -14.43 31.71
CA THR A 382 -14.55 -14.16 30.30
C THR A 382 -13.10 -13.69 30.20
N LEU A 383 -12.34 -14.28 29.28
CA LEU A 383 -10.96 -13.85 28.97
C LEU A 383 -11.03 -12.65 28.01
N HIS A 384 -10.52 -11.50 28.43
CA HIS A 384 -10.31 -10.32 27.59
C HIS A 384 -8.90 -10.31 27.01
#